data_AF-A0A840WJM9-F1
#
_entry.id   AF-A0A840WJM9-F1
#
_cell.length_a   1.000
_cell.length_b   1.000
_cell.length_c   1.000
_cell.angle_alpha   90.00
_cell.angle_beta   90.00
_cell.angle_gamma   90.00
#
_symmetry.space_group_name_H-M   'P 1'
#
loop_
_entity.id
_entity.type
_entity.pdbx_description
1 polymer ?
#
loop_
_entity_poly.entity_id
_entity_poly.type
_entity_poly.pdbx_seq_one_letter_code
_entity_poly.pdbx_strand_id
1 'polypeptide(L)' 'MTPEDVSEYLAVPKKTVYACWKSWGLKGIRVGKHLRFRERSVEDYLTRNTVV' A
#
# COMPACT_ATOMS: atom_id res chain seq x y z
N MET A 1 2.17 -3.97 -7.92
CA MET A 1 3.10 -3.14 -7.13
C MET A 1 3.77 -3.91 -6.01
N THR A 2 5.04 -3.56 -5.77
CA THR A 2 5.81 -3.99 -4.60
C THR A 2 5.56 -3.06 -3.41
N PRO A 3 6.01 -3.41 -2.19
CA PRO A 3 5.93 -2.50 -1.05
C PRO A 3 6.83 -1.27 -1.21
N GLU A 4 7.82 -1.31 -2.12
CA GLU A 4 8.69 -0.17 -2.47
C GLU A 4 7.91 0.86 -3.25
N ASP A 5 7.28 0.44 -4.33
CA ASP A 5 6.46 1.32 -5.16
C ASP A 5 5.38 1.99 -4.29
N VAL A 6 4.75 1.22 -3.40
CA VAL A 6 3.73 1.73 -2.47
C VAL A 6 4.33 2.74 -1.48
N SER A 7 5.54 2.50 -0.99
CA SER A 7 6.23 3.43 -0.09
C SER A 7 6.57 4.75 -0.77
N GLU A 8 7.00 4.71 -2.03
CA GLU A 8 7.29 5.89 -2.84
C GLU A 8 6.00 6.66 -3.18
N TYR A 9 4.95 5.97 -3.60
CA TYR A 9 3.65 6.57 -3.92
C TYR A 9 3.00 7.28 -2.73
N LEU A 10 3.09 6.69 -1.54
CA LEU A 10 2.51 7.25 -0.32
C LEU A 10 3.46 8.21 0.40
N ALA A 11 4.71 8.35 -0.07
CA ALA A 11 5.78 9.06 0.62
C ALA A 11 5.95 8.64 2.09
N VAL A 12 5.75 7.35 2.39
CA VAL A 12 5.88 6.78 3.74
C VAL A 12 6.96 5.72 3.78
N PRO A 13 7.65 5.51 4.92
CA PRO A 13 8.63 4.45 5.02
C PRO A 13 8.03 3.07 4.73
N LYS A 14 8.80 2.22 4.04
CA LYS A 14 8.51 0.79 3.80
C LYS A 14 8.00 0.07 5.06
N LYS A 15 8.63 0.33 6.21
CA LYS A 15 8.23 -0.23 7.51
C LYS A 15 6.80 0.13 7.88
N THR A 16 6.39 1.37 7.62
CA THR A 16 5.02 1.86 7.82
C THR A 16 4.05 1.14 6.89
N VAL A 17 4.42 0.94 5.62
CA VAL A 17 3.60 0.15 4.69
C VAL A 17 3.36 -1.26 5.24
N TYR A 18 4.41 -1.95 5.71
CA TYR A 18 4.28 -3.29 6.29
C TYR A 18 3.47 -3.35 7.60
N ALA A 19 3.50 -2.29 8.41
CA ALA A 19 2.77 -2.23 9.67
C ALA A 19 1.30 -1.82 9.47
N CYS A 20 1.04 -0.85 8.59
CA CYS A 20 -0.24 -0.15 8.51
C CYS A 20 -1.13 -0.62 7.35
N TRP A 21 -0.62 -1.33 6.33
CA TRP A 21 -1.43 -1.75 5.16
C TRP A 21 -2.73 -2.44 5.54
N LYS A 22 -2.72 -3.27 6.59
CA LYS A 22 -3.91 -3.99 7.07
C LYS A 22 -4.92 -3.06 7.74
N SER A 23 -4.43 -2.05 8.48
CA SER A 23 -5.26 -1.03 9.11
C SER A 23 -5.87 -0.05 8.11
N TRP A 24 -5.15 0.22 7.01
CA TRP A 24 -5.62 1.08 5.92
C TRP A 24 -6.70 0.42 5.05
N GLY A 25 -6.86 -0.91 5.18
CA GLY A 25 -7.77 -1.69 4.35
C GLY A 25 -7.21 -2.00 2.96
N LEU A 26 -5.90 -1.85 2.74
CA LEU A 26 -5.26 -2.20 1.47
C LEU A 26 -5.31 -3.71 1.25
N LYS A 27 -5.73 -4.11 0.05
CA LYS A 27 -5.75 -5.53 -0.35
C LYS A 27 -4.36 -5.96 -0.84
N GLY A 28 -3.48 -6.24 0.11
CA GLY A 28 -2.19 -6.87 -0.10
C GLY A 28 -2.28 -8.39 -0.09
N ILE A 29 -1.64 -9.05 -1.05
CA ILE A 29 -1.46 -10.50 -1.09
C ILE A 29 -0.02 -10.81 -0.67
N ARG A 30 0.15 -11.78 0.21
CA ARG A 30 1.48 -12.26 0.60
C ARG A 30 1.95 -13.32 -0.39
N VAL A 31 3.06 -13.03 -1.07
CA VAL A 31 3.70 -13.93 -2.04
C VAL A 31 5.07 -14.29 -1.49
N GLY A 32 5.15 -15.44 -0.81
CA GLY A 32 6.32 -15.86 -0.06
C GLY A 32 6.68 -14.87 1.05
N LYS A 33 7.91 -14.35 1.04
CA LYS A 33 8.40 -13.35 2.00
C LYS A 33 7.93 -11.92 1.68
N HIS A 34 7.44 -11.67 0.47
CA HIS A 34 7.11 -10.32 0.01
C HIS A 34 5.60 -10.06 -0.01
N LEU A 35 5.23 -8.80 0.22
CA LEU A 35 3.87 -8.32 0.01
C LEU A 35 3.73 -7.80 -1.43
N ARG A 36 2.60 -8.09 -2.05
CA ARG A 36 2.23 -7.58 -3.37
C ARG A 36 0.88 -6.88 -3.27
N PHE A 37 0.82 -5.68 -3.82
CA PHE A 37 -0.39 -4.87 -3.86
C PHE A 37 -0.87 -4.76 -5.30
N ARG A 38 -2.19 -4.79 -5.49
CA ARG A 38 -2.80 -4.41 -6.76
C ARG A 38 -2.77 -2.89 -6.89
N GLU A 39 -2.36 -2.39 -8.05
CA GLU A 39 -2.30 -0.95 -8.34
C GLU A 39 -3.63 -0.27 -8.05
N ARG A 40 -4.73 -0.81 -8.59
CA ARG A 40 -6.09 -0.30 -8.33
C ARG A 40 -6.43 -0.17 -6.85
N SER A 41 -5.92 -1.06 -5.99
CA SER A 41 -6.24 -0.99 -4.56
C SER A 41 -5.49 0.13 -3.85
N VAL A 42 -4.31 0.50 -4.35
CA VAL A 42 -3.50 1.62 -3.83
C VAL A 42 -4.08 2.95 -4.32
N GLU A 43 -4.48 3.00 -5.59
CA GLU A 43 -5.16 4.15 -6.19
C GLU A 43 -6.51 4.45 -5.53
N ASP A 44 -7.31 3.42 -5.23
CA ASP A 44 -8.56 3.55 -4.47
C ASP A 44 -8.31 4.13 -3.06
N TYR A 45 -7.28 3.64 -2.36
CA TYR A 45 -6.89 4.17 -1.06
C TYR A 45 -6.46 5.64 -1.13
N LEU A 46 -5.68 6.02 -2.13
CA LEU A 46 -5.27 7.40 -2.36
C LEU A 46 -6.47 8.27 -2.68
N THR A 47 -7.38 7.82 -3.55
CA THR A 47 -8.61 8.54 -3.89
C THR A 47 -9.48 8.76 -2.65
N ARG A 48 -9.54 7.78 -1.75
CA ARG A 48 -10.31 7.90 -0.50
C ARG A 48 -9.67 8.84 0.52
N ASN A 49 -8.33 8.88 0.60
CA ASN A 49 -7.61 9.69 1.60
C ASN A 49 -7.20 11.08 1.09
N THR A 50 -7.15 11.30 -0.21
CA THR A 50 -6.94 12.62 -0.81
C THR A 50 -8.31 13.28 -0.93
N VAL A 51 -8.65 14.05 0.10
CA VAL A 51 -9.75 15.02 0.04
C VAL A 51 -9.32 16.12 -0.93
N VAL A 52 -9.96 16.19 -2.09
CA VAL A 52 -9.92 17.38 -2.96
C VAL A 52 -10.87 18.44 -2.44
#